data_AF-A0A2K8UF15-F1
#
_entry.id   AF-A0A2K8UF15-F1
#
_cell.length_a   1.000
_cell.length_b   1.000
_cell.length_c   1.000
_cell.angle_alpha   90.00
_cell.angle_beta   90.00
_cell.angle_gamma   90.00
#
_symmetry.space_group_name_H-M   'P 1'
#
loop_
_entity.id
_entity.type
_entity.pdbx_description
1 polymer ?
#
loop_
_entity_poly.entity_id
_entity_poly.type
_entity_poly.pdbx_seq_one_letter_code
_entity_poly.pdbx_strand_id
1 'polypeptide(L)'
;MTARVLLDLNLPAFQDDLLALEVTQIRLILKTLRKVRALDWAAVYRDPGLKWEQIKGEPGLFTIRLSRACRALVVREGDAMRFVAVHADHDQTYGRK
;
A
#
# COMPACT_ATOMS: atom_id res chain seq x y z
N MET A 1 -8.10 -23.95 -2.49
CA MET A 1 -7.80 -22.63 -3.10
C MET A 1 -7.79 -21.61 -1.98
N THR A 2 -6.69 -20.91 -1.77
CA THR A 2 -6.62 -19.79 -0.81
C THR A 2 -7.44 -18.62 -1.35
N ALA A 3 -8.22 -17.97 -0.49
CA ALA A 3 -9.01 -16.80 -0.88
C ALA A 3 -8.09 -15.65 -1.31
N ARG A 4 -8.45 -14.96 -2.39
CA ARG A 4 -7.73 -13.77 -2.83
C ARG A 4 -7.97 -12.62 -1.86
N VAL A 5 -6.95 -11.79 -1.67
CA VAL A 5 -7.04 -10.61 -0.82
C VAL A 5 -8.13 -9.66 -1.32
N LEU A 6 -8.93 -9.16 -0.39
CA LEU A 6 -9.88 -8.06 -0.60
C LEU A 6 -9.16 -6.73 -0.30
N LEU A 7 -9.47 -5.69 -1.06
CA LEU A 7 -8.94 -4.35 -0.79
C LEU A 7 -10.02 -3.53 -0.11
N ASP A 8 -9.73 -3.02 1.08
CA ASP A 8 -10.56 -2.03 1.76
C ASP A 8 -9.87 -0.67 1.67
N LEU A 9 -10.43 0.19 0.82
CA LEU A 9 -9.92 1.53 0.46
C LEU A 9 -10.82 2.63 1.06
N ASN A 10 -11.66 2.29 2.04
CA ASN A 10 -12.77 3.15 2.48
C ASN A 10 -12.42 4.07 3.66
N LEU A 11 -11.20 4.00 4.19
CA LEU A 11 -10.83 4.88 5.30
C LEU A 11 -10.70 6.32 4.77
N PRO A 12 -11.38 7.31 5.37
CA PRO A 12 -11.34 8.69 4.86
C PRO A 12 -9.93 9.26 4.75
N ALA A 13 -9.08 9.05 5.77
CA ALA A 13 -7.69 9.50 5.74
C ALA A 13 -6.90 8.92 4.54
N PHE A 14 -7.10 7.64 4.23
CA PHE A 14 -6.51 7.04 3.04
C PHE A 14 -7.05 7.64 1.74
N GLN A 15 -8.35 7.96 1.68
CA GLN A 15 -8.95 8.57 0.49
C GLN A 15 -8.42 9.98 0.27
N ASP A 16 -8.30 10.78 1.33
CA ASP A 16 -7.71 12.11 1.28
C ASP A 16 -6.27 12.05 0.75
N ASP A 17 -5.45 11.15 1.31
CA ASP A 17 -4.08 10.91 0.84
C ASP A 17 -4.05 10.50 -0.66
N LEU A 18 -4.91 9.55 -1.06
CA LEU A 18 -4.97 9.02 -2.42
C LEU A 18 -5.37 10.09 -3.43
N LEU A 19 -6.33 10.95 -3.09
CA LEU A 19 -6.87 12.00 -3.94
C LEU A 19 -5.91 13.20 -4.07
N ALA A 20 -4.98 13.37 -3.14
CA ALA A 20 -3.95 14.41 -3.18
C ALA A 20 -2.75 14.06 -4.09
N LEU A 21 -2.64 12.82 -4.58
CA LEU A 21 -1.50 12.37 -5.37
C LEU A 21 -1.50 12.88 -6.81
N GLU A 22 -0.31 12.99 -7.38
CA GLU A 22 -0.16 13.27 -8.81
C GLU A 22 -0.65 12.10 -9.68
N VAL A 23 -1.15 12.42 -10.87
CA VAL A 23 -1.67 11.43 -11.84
C VAL A 23 -0.65 10.32 -12.16
N THR A 24 0.64 10.65 -12.19
CA THR A 24 1.74 9.70 -12.42
C THR A 24 1.85 8.70 -11.27
N GLN A 25 1.74 9.15 -10.02
CA GLN A 25 1.76 8.32 -8.82
C GLN A 25 0.51 7.44 -8.74
N ILE A 26 -0.67 7.99 -9.05
CA ILE A 26 -1.95 7.23 -9.05
C ILE A 26 -1.86 6.01 -9.97
N ARG A 27 -1.30 6.15 -11.18
CA ARG A 27 -1.14 5.00 -12.10
C ARG A 27 -0.28 3.88 -11.50
N LEU A 28 0.79 4.24 -10.80
CA LEU A 28 1.68 3.26 -10.15
C LEU A 28 0.97 2.55 -8.99
N ILE A 29 0.24 3.30 -8.16
CA ILE A 29 -0.56 2.73 -7.07
C ILE A 29 -1.60 1.76 -7.62
N LEU A 30 -2.38 2.15 -8.63
CA LEU A 30 -3.40 1.28 -9.24
C LEU A 30 -2.80 -0.01 -9.80
N LYS A 31 -1.58 0.03 -10.34
CA LYS A 31 -0.86 -1.19 -10.78
C LYS A 31 -0.59 -2.13 -9.60
N THR A 32 -0.14 -1.60 -8.48
CA THR A 32 0.13 -2.40 -7.27
C THR A 32 -1.16 -2.89 -6.62
N LEU A 33 -2.23 -2.09 -6.57
CA LEU A 33 -3.53 -2.53 -6.07
C LEU A 33 -4.10 -3.69 -6.89
N ARG A 34 -4.06 -3.60 -8.23
CA ARG A 34 -4.46 -4.70 -9.11
C ARG A 34 -3.64 -5.97 -8.86
N LYS A 35 -2.34 -5.83 -8.64
CA LYS A 35 -1.46 -6.95 -8.27
C LYS A 35 -1.92 -7.57 -6.97
N VAL A 36 -2.05 -6.80 -5.88
CA VAL A 36 -2.48 -7.30 -4.56
C VAL A 36 -3.82 -8.03 -4.65
N ARG A 37 -4.79 -7.48 -5.39
CA ARG A 37 -6.11 -8.10 -5.60
C ARG A 37 -6.05 -9.48 -6.28
N ALA A 38 -4.99 -9.76 -7.04
CA ALA A 38 -4.76 -11.04 -7.69
C ALA A 38 -4.02 -12.06 -6.79
N LEU A 39 -3.46 -11.62 -5.67
CA LEU A 39 -2.71 -12.46 -4.73
C LEU A 39 -3.61 -13.03 -3.63
N ASP A 40 -3.19 -14.16 -3.07
CA ASP A 40 -3.60 -14.58 -1.73
C ASP A 40 -2.61 -14.04 -0.67
N TRP A 41 -2.94 -14.21 0.61
CA TRP A 41 -2.08 -13.74 1.70
C TRP A 41 -0.68 -14.36 1.71
N ALA A 42 -0.58 -15.66 1.39
CA ALA A 42 0.71 -16.35 1.34
C ALA A 42 1.62 -15.75 0.26
N ALA A 43 1.05 -15.37 -0.88
CA ALA A 43 1.77 -14.69 -1.94
C ALA A 43 2.08 -13.22 -1.59
N VAL A 44 1.18 -12.49 -0.90
CA VAL A 44 1.48 -11.14 -0.39
C VAL A 44 2.72 -11.14 0.50
N TYR A 45 2.81 -12.07 1.45
CA TYR A 45 3.93 -12.15 2.39
C TYR A 45 5.26 -12.52 1.73
N ARG A 46 5.21 -13.30 0.64
CA ARG A 46 6.42 -13.71 -0.10
C ARG A 46 6.79 -12.74 -1.22
N ASP A 47 5.96 -11.75 -1.52
CA ASP A 47 6.21 -10.85 -2.64
C ASP A 47 7.36 -9.89 -2.34
N PRO A 48 8.51 -9.98 -3.04
CA PRO A 48 9.68 -9.18 -2.73
C PRO A 48 9.49 -7.70 -3.12
N GLY A 49 8.51 -7.39 -3.97
CA GLY A 49 8.20 -6.04 -4.43
C GLY A 49 7.31 -5.27 -3.46
N LEU A 50 6.38 -5.95 -2.78
CA LEU A 50 5.46 -5.34 -1.82
C LEU A 50 6.16 -4.89 -0.53
N LYS A 51 7.30 -5.49 -0.17
CA LYS A 51 8.05 -5.13 1.05
C LYS A 51 7.14 -5.05 2.28
N TRP A 52 6.40 -6.14 2.52
CA TRP A 52 5.51 -6.28 3.68
C TRP A 52 6.33 -6.22 4.97
N GLU A 53 6.25 -5.10 5.68
CA GLU A 53 7.11 -4.78 6.83
C GLU A 53 6.25 -4.30 8.00
N GLN A 54 6.34 -4.96 9.16
CA GLN A 54 5.62 -4.54 10.37
C GLN A 54 6.25 -3.27 10.96
N ILE A 55 5.42 -2.35 11.44
CA ILE A 55 5.88 -1.16 12.15
C ILE A 55 6.36 -1.54 13.56
N LYS A 56 7.54 -1.05 13.92
CA LYS A 56 8.10 -1.27 15.26
C LYS A 56 7.24 -0.58 16.31
N GLY A 57 6.81 -1.32 17.33
CA GLY A 57 5.97 -0.79 18.40
C GLY A 57 4.47 -0.80 18.12
N GLU A 58 4.04 -1.12 16.89
CA GLU A 58 2.62 -1.13 16.49
C GLU A 58 2.20 -2.52 15.96
N PRO A 59 1.85 -3.48 16.84
CA PRO A 59 1.39 -4.80 16.42
C PRO A 59 0.16 -4.74 15.51
N GLY A 60 0.21 -5.45 14.39
CA GLY A 60 -0.90 -5.49 13.43
C GLY A 60 -0.92 -4.35 12.40
N LEU A 61 -0.04 -3.35 12.55
CA LEU A 61 0.16 -2.30 11.56
C LEU A 61 1.39 -2.60 10.70
N PHE A 62 1.20 -2.56 9.39
CA PHE A 62 2.23 -2.89 8.42
C PHE A 62 2.38 -1.77 7.40
N THR A 63 3.55 -1.74 6.76
CA THR A 63 3.78 -0.93 5.58
C THR A 63 3.92 -1.84 4.36
N ILE A 64 3.41 -1.38 3.23
CA ILE A 64 3.71 -1.97 1.91
C ILE A 64 4.20 -0.90 0.95
N ARG A 65 5.04 -1.31 0.02
CA ARG A 65 5.51 -0.48 -1.10
C ARG A 65 4.47 -0.49 -2.21
N LEU A 66 3.93 0.68 -2.52
CA LEU A 66 3.05 0.89 -3.67
C LEU A 66 3.83 1.29 -4.92
N SER A 67 4.90 2.05 -4.75
CA SER A 67 5.87 2.39 -5.78
C SER A 67 7.25 2.66 -5.15
N ARG A 68 8.27 3.01 -5.94
CA ARG A 68 9.58 3.38 -5.36
C ARG A 68 9.52 4.63 -4.47
N ALA A 69 8.54 5.50 -4.69
CA ALA A 69 8.38 6.78 -3.98
C ALA A 69 7.08 6.82 -3.16
N CYS A 70 6.46 5.67 -2.87
CA CYS A 70 5.16 5.64 -2.21
C CYS A 70 4.99 4.37 -1.37
N ARG A 71 4.62 4.55 -0.10
CA ARG A 71 4.28 3.47 0.83
C ARG A 71 2.89 3.68 1.40
N ALA A 72 2.20 2.58 1.68
CA ALA A 72 0.94 2.61 2.39
C ALA A 72 1.08 1.97 3.77
N LEU A 73 0.34 2.52 4.73
CA LEU A 73 0.01 1.86 5.99
C LEU A 73 -1.19 0.95 5.76
N VAL A 74 -1.08 -0.30 6.21
CA VAL A 74 -2.14 -1.30 6.04
C VAL A 74 -2.30 -2.17 7.28
N VAL A 75 -3.53 -2.63 7.49
CA VAL A 75 -3.90 -3.64 8.50
C VAL A 75 -4.52 -4.83 7.77
N ARG A 76 -4.28 -6.04 8.28
CA ARG A 76 -4.98 -7.24 7.83
C ARG A 76 -6.20 -7.49 8.72
N GLU A 77 -7.37 -7.49 8.12
CA GLU A 77 -8.63 -7.86 8.76
C GLU A 77 -9.27 -9.05 8.04
N GLY A 78 -9.01 -10.24 8.58
CA GLY A 78 -9.41 -11.49 7.93
C GLY A 78 -8.80 -11.61 6.53
N ASP A 79 -9.66 -11.55 5.51
CA ASP A 79 -9.28 -11.59 4.10
C ASP A 79 -9.04 -10.21 3.47
N ALA A 80 -9.39 -9.14 4.18
CA ALA A 80 -9.23 -7.77 3.72
C ALA A 80 -7.89 -7.17 4.12
N MET A 81 -7.24 -6.49 3.18
CA MET A 81 -6.18 -5.53 3.44
C MET A 81 -6.83 -4.15 3.51
N ARG A 82 -6.96 -3.61 4.73
CA ARG A 82 -7.44 -2.25 4.94
C ARG A 82 -6.29 -1.28 4.80
N PHE A 83 -6.47 -0.30 3.93
CA PHE A 83 -5.51 0.78 3.74
C PHE A 83 -5.84 1.92 4.69
N VAL A 84 -4.83 2.32 5.48
CA VAL A 84 -4.96 3.32 6.54
C VAL A 84 -4.49 4.69 6.06
N ALA A 85 -3.35 4.73 5.37
CA ALA A 85 -2.78 5.98 4.85
C ALA A 85 -1.86 5.67 3.67
N VAL A 86 -1.58 6.69 2.84
CA VAL A 86 -0.55 6.65 1.80
C VAL A 86 0.42 7.80 2.02
N HIS A 87 1.69 7.45 2.14
CA HIS A 87 2.77 8.42 2.22
C HIS A 87 3.57 8.37 0.93
N ALA A 88 3.48 9.45 0.15
CA ALA A 88 4.41 9.71 -0.93
C ALA A 88 5.70 10.29 -0.34
N ASP A 89 6.83 9.72 -0.72
CA ASP A 89 8.15 10.26 -0.38
C ASP A 89 8.38 11.46 -1.30
N HIS A 90 8.03 12.66 -0.82
CA HIS A 90 8.17 13.91 -1.57
C HIS A 90 9.64 14.36 -1.72
N ASP A 91 10.59 13.65 -1.09
CA ASP A 91 12.02 13.98 -1.03
C ASP A 91 12.81 13.78 -2.34
N GLN A 92 12.17 13.48 -3.48
CA GLN A 92 12.86 13.46 -4.79
C GLN A 92 12.46 14.58 -5.75
N THR A 93 11.52 15.46 -5.42
CA THR A 93 10.99 16.42 -6.42
C THR A 93 11.57 17.84 -6.31
N TYR A 94 12.29 18.19 -5.25
CA TYR A 94 12.99 19.49 -5.17
C TYR A 94 14.37 19.36 -4.53
N GLY A 95 15.38 18.91 -5.29
CA GLY A 95 16.72 18.76 -4.72
C GLY A 95 17.82 18.16 -5.60
N ARG A 96 17.92 18.57 -6.87
CA ARG A 96 19.25 18.63 -7.51
C ARG A 96 19.44 20.01 -8.13
N LYS A 97 20.26 20.81 -7.45
CA LYS A 97 21.03 21.90 -8.09
C LYS A 97 22.02 21.28 -9.08
#